data_AF-A0A925RI54-F1
#
_entry.id   AF-A0A925RI54-F1
#
_cell.length_a   1.000
_cell.length_b   1.000
_cell.length_c   1.000
_cell.angle_alpha   90.00
_cell.angle_beta   90.00
_cell.angle_gamma   90.00
#
_symmetry.space_group_name_H-M   'P 1'
#
loop_
_entity.id
_entity.type
_entity.pdbx_description
1 polymer ?
#
loop_
_entity_poly.entity_id
_entity_poly.type
_entity_poly.pdbx_seq_one_letter_code
_entity_poly.pdbx_strand_id
1 'polypeptide(L)'
;MQVPDRKESPSQSASVSSPDQADAPLRAIAYSLDALIPGFYFWLGAIKIRLGGSLAENTYPGTIHSPVGIAVVLPGYRIYSTYQGSYDP
;
A
#
# COMPACT_ATOMS: atom_id res chain seq x y z
N MET A 1 -37.25 19.61 -35.64
CA MET A 1 -36.04 18.75 -35.55
C MET A 1 -35.73 18.58 -34.06
N GLN A 2 -36.01 17.41 -33.50
CA GLN A 2 -35.71 17.07 -32.11
C GLN A 2 -34.21 16.70 -32.02
N VAL A 3 -33.47 17.36 -31.14
CA VAL A 3 -32.12 16.94 -30.73
C VAL A 3 -32.26 15.73 -29.79
N PRO A 4 -31.52 14.63 -29.98
CA PRO A 4 -31.56 13.51 -29.05
C PRO A 4 -30.66 13.78 -27.83
N ASP A 5 -31.22 13.59 -26.63
CA ASP A 5 -30.50 13.61 -25.36
C ASP A 5 -29.37 12.57 -25.33
N ARG A 6 -28.16 13.03 -24.99
CA ARG A 6 -26.94 12.22 -24.95
C ARG A 6 -26.49 12.04 -23.51
N LYS A 7 -26.53 10.77 -23.07
CA LYS A 7 -25.72 10.11 -22.04
C LYS A 7 -25.78 10.66 -20.60
N GLU A 8 -26.21 9.79 -19.70
CA GLU A 8 -25.40 9.43 -18.53
C GLU A 8 -25.44 7.91 -18.33
N SER A 9 -24.35 7.23 -18.70
CA SER A 9 -24.09 5.88 -18.22
C SER A 9 -23.60 6.02 -16.78
N PRO A 10 -24.19 5.34 -15.78
CA PRO A 10 -23.60 5.33 -14.46
C PRO A 10 -22.25 4.64 -14.58
N SER A 11 -21.18 5.42 -14.37
CA SER A 11 -19.81 4.94 -14.20
C SER A 11 -19.82 3.88 -13.11
N GLN A 12 -19.86 2.63 -13.56
CA GLN A 12 -19.66 1.45 -12.74
C GLN A 12 -18.30 1.64 -12.09
N SER A 13 -18.34 1.97 -10.81
CA SER A 13 -17.21 2.15 -9.92
C SER A 13 -16.34 0.93 -10.09
N ALA A 14 -15.13 1.12 -10.62
CA ALA A 14 -14.15 0.07 -10.76
C ALA A 14 -14.07 -0.70 -9.42
N SER A 15 -14.32 -1.99 -9.51
CA SER A 15 -14.18 -2.97 -8.44
C SER A 15 -12.79 -2.88 -7.84
N VAL A 16 -12.64 -2.19 -6.71
CA VAL A 16 -11.45 -2.31 -5.88
C VAL A 16 -11.63 -3.59 -5.08
N SER A 17 -11.08 -4.67 -5.63
CA SER A 17 -10.87 -5.94 -4.95
C SER A 17 -10.23 -5.69 -3.59
N SER A 18 -10.96 -5.95 -2.51
CA SER A 18 -10.42 -6.00 -1.16
C SER A 18 -9.25 -7.00 -1.13
N PRO A 19 -8.00 -6.56 -0.89
CA PRO A 19 -6.91 -7.50 -0.75
C PRO A 19 -7.12 -8.28 0.54
N ASP A 20 -6.86 -9.57 0.45
CA ASP A 20 -6.93 -10.57 1.51
C ASP A 20 -6.39 -10.03 2.84
N GLN A 21 -7.13 -10.24 3.95
CA GLN A 21 -6.73 -9.75 5.28
C GLN A 21 -5.36 -10.29 5.73
N ALA A 22 -4.91 -11.40 5.14
CA ALA A 22 -3.62 -12.01 5.38
C ALA A 22 -2.42 -11.08 5.09
N ASP A 23 -2.56 -10.19 4.10
CA ASP A 23 -1.48 -9.27 3.66
C ASP A 23 -1.58 -7.88 4.28
N ALA A 24 -2.56 -7.63 5.15
CA ALA A 24 -2.75 -6.33 5.81
C ALA A 24 -1.48 -5.77 6.48
N PRO A 25 -0.63 -6.58 7.16
CA PRO A 25 0.62 -6.07 7.75
C PRO A 25 1.64 -5.63 6.70
N LEU A 26 1.82 -6.42 5.63
CA LEU A 26 2.77 -6.11 4.55
C LEU A 26 2.29 -4.89 3.75
N ARG A 27 0.99 -4.80 3.48
CA ARG A 27 0.33 -3.65 2.87
C ARG A 27 0.56 -2.36 3.68
N ALA A 28 0.45 -2.46 4.99
CA ALA A 28 0.65 -1.31 5.88
C ALA A 28 2.12 -0.89 6.01
N ILE A 29 3.06 -1.83 5.88
CA ILE A 29 4.48 -1.51 5.74
C ILE A 29 4.71 -0.81 4.40
N ALA A 30 4.28 -1.39 3.28
CA ALA A 30 4.41 -0.80 1.93
C ALA A 30 3.88 0.64 1.89
N TYR A 31 2.65 0.86 2.38
CA TYR A 31 2.05 2.19 2.49
C TYR A 31 2.90 3.15 3.33
N SER A 32 3.41 2.70 4.48
CA SER A 32 4.22 3.56 5.35
C SER A 32 5.56 3.93 4.70
N LEU A 33 6.14 3.04 3.90
CA LEU A 33 7.38 3.31 3.15
C LEU A 33 7.13 4.30 2.01
N ASP A 34 6.05 4.14 1.24
CA ASP A 34 5.68 5.07 0.16
C ASP A 34 5.31 6.47 0.68
N ALA A 35 4.54 6.54 1.76
CA ALA A 35 4.15 7.79 2.39
C ALA A 35 5.26 8.39 3.27
N LEU A 36 6.43 7.74 3.36
CA LEU A 36 7.60 8.16 4.14
C LEU A 36 7.23 8.49 5.59
N ILE A 37 6.36 7.68 6.17
CA ILE A 37 5.92 7.81 7.56
C ILE A 37 7.03 7.25 8.45
N PRO A 38 7.52 8.01 9.45
CA PRO A 38 8.59 7.55 10.31
C PRO A 38 8.24 6.26 11.06
N GLY A 39 9.21 5.35 11.12
CA GLY A 39 9.05 4.06 11.79
C GLY A 39 10.15 3.07 11.48
N PHE A 40 10.13 1.97 12.24
CA PHE A 40 10.93 0.79 12.01
C PHE A 40 10.02 -0.35 11.56
N TYR A 41 10.38 -0.99 10.46
CA TYR A 41 9.60 -2.05 9.82
C TYR A 41 10.50 -3.24 9.58
N PHE A 42 10.06 -4.43 10.00
CA PHE A 42 10.76 -5.68 9.77
C PHE A 42 9.75 -6.75 9.41
N TRP A 43 10.07 -7.55 8.40
CA TRP A 43 9.26 -8.70 8.01
C TRP A 43 10.16 -9.89 7.69
N LEU A 44 9.73 -11.06 8.15
CA LEU A 44 10.38 -12.35 7.92
C LEU A 44 9.31 -13.44 7.95
N GLY A 45 8.80 -13.82 6.79
CA GLY A 45 7.76 -14.84 6.64
C GLY A 45 6.49 -14.51 7.44
N ALA A 46 6.23 -15.28 8.50
CA ALA A 46 5.07 -15.05 9.37
C ALA A 46 5.23 -13.85 10.30
N ILE A 47 6.46 -13.47 10.65
CA ILE A 47 6.77 -12.41 11.61
C ILE A 47 6.76 -11.06 10.89
N LYS A 48 5.94 -10.13 11.36
CA LYS A 48 5.94 -8.72 10.93
C LYS A 48 5.98 -7.85 12.17
N ILE A 49 7.00 -7.01 12.26
CA ILE A 49 7.20 -6.06 13.35
C ILE A 49 7.14 -4.66 12.75
N ARG A 50 6.33 -3.81 13.38
CA ARG A 50 6.22 -2.40 13.04
C ARG A 50 6.20 -1.56 14.30
N LEU A 51 7.13 -0.61 14.37
CA LEU A 51 7.17 0.41 15.42
C LEU A 51 7.00 1.77 14.75
N GLY A 52 5.87 2.44 15.00
CA GLY A 52 5.46 3.64 14.26
C GLY A 52 4.66 3.31 12.99
N GLY A 53 4.77 4.17 11.98
CA GLY A 53 4.01 4.06 10.73
C GLY A 53 2.51 4.33 10.88
N SER A 54 1.76 3.97 9.83
CA SER A 54 0.30 4.07 9.78
C SER A 54 -0.31 2.80 9.22
N LEU A 55 -1.59 2.56 9.50
CA LEU A 55 -2.38 1.58 8.75
C LEU A 55 -2.48 2.02 7.28
N ALA A 56 -2.50 1.06 6.37
CA ALA A 56 -2.75 1.35 4.96
C ALA A 56 -4.19 1.83 4.77
N GLU A 57 -4.38 2.80 3.89
CA GLU A 57 -5.70 3.18 3.42
C GLU A 57 -6.39 1.99 2.71
N ASN A 58 -7.72 2.00 2.69
CA ASN A 58 -8.51 0.94 2.07
C ASN A 58 -8.30 0.87 0.55
N THR A 59 -7.94 1.98 -0.07
CA THR A 59 -7.72 2.13 -1.52
C THR A 59 -6.27 1.90 -1.93
N TYR A 60 -5.34 1.72 -0.98
CA TYR A 60 -3.92 1.57 -1.29
C TYR A 60 -3.66 0.17 -1.89
N PRO A 61 -3.17 0.09 -3.14
CA PRO A 61 -3.05 -1.18 -3.85
C PRO A 61 -1.73 -1.91 -3.57
N GLY A 62 -0.72 -1.22 -3.04
CA GLY A 62 0.64 -1.73 -3.01
C GLY A 62 0.92 -2.72 -1.88
N THR A 63 1.81 -3.69 -2.12
CA THR A 63 2.26 -4.65 -1.11
C THR A 63 3.74 -4.97 -1.26
N ILE A 64 4.34 -5.55 -0.21
CA ILE A 64 5.72 -6.06 -0.27
C ILE A 64 5.70 -7.49 -0.78
N HIS A 65 6.38 -7.73 -1.90
CA HIS A 65 6.52 -9.05 -2.52
C HIS A 65 7.78 -9.81 -2.10
N SER A 66 8.49 -9.32 -1.08
CA SER A 66 9.69 -9.98 -0.54
C SER A 66 9.36 -10.76 0.74
N PRO A 67 9.82 -12.02 0.89
CA PRO A 67 9.60 -12.80 2.10
C PRO A 67 10.35 -12.28 3.33
N VAL A 68 11.43 -11.52 3.13
CA VAL A 68 12.25 -10.94 4.19
C VAL A 68 12.69 -9.53 3.85
N GLY A 69 12.74 -8.67 4.87
CA GLY A 69 13.37 -7.37 4.76
C GLY A 69 13.21 -6.53 6.01
N ILE A 70 13.93 -5.42 5.98
CA ILE A 70 13.95 -4.42 7.03
C ILE A 70 13.95 -3.05 6.38
N ALA A 71 13.21 -2.12 6.98
CA ALA A 71 13.21 -0.74 6.58
C ALA A 71 13.11 0.17 7.79
N VAL A 72 13.77 1.33 7.68
CA VAL A 72 13.70 2.42 8.64
C VAL A 72 13.38 3.68 7.87
N VAL A 73 12.35 4.38 8.33
CA VAL A 73 12.02 5.73 7.88
C VAL A 73 12.33 6.67 9.04
N LEU A 74 13.26 7.58 8.82
CA LEU A 74 13.58 8.65 9.74
C LEU A 74 12.84 9.93 9.35
N PRO A 75 12.59 10.83 10.31
CA PRO A 75 12.11 12.17 10.02
C PRO A 75 12.95 12.89 8.95
N GLY A 76 12.32 13.76 8.17
CA GLY A 76 13.00 14.46 7.08
C GLY A 76 13.22 13.61 5.83
N TYR A 77 12.30 12.68 5.54
CA TYR A 77 12.23 11.91 4.28
C TYR A 77 13.44 10.99 4.01
N ARG A 78 14.10 10.50 5.08
CA ARG A 78 15.23 9.57 4.94
C ARG A 78 14.74 8.15 5.12
N ILE A 79 14.75 7.36 4.05
CA ILE A 79 14.37 5.95 4.07
C ILE A 79 15.58 5.07 3.78
N TYR A 80 15.76 4.04 4.59
CA TYR A 80 16.73 2.98 4.38
C TYR A 80 15.95 1.67 4.37
N SER A 81 15.98 0.96 3.24
CA SER A 81 15.24 -0.28 3.09
C SER A 81 16.10 -1.32 2.39
N THR A 82 15.97 -2.57 2.80
CA THR A 82 16.52 -3.71 2.05
C THR A 82 15.58 -4.19 0.95
N TYR A 83 14.34 -3.70 0.92
CA TYR A 83 13.41 -3.97 -0.17
C TYR A 83 13.82 -3.21 -1.43
N GLN A 84 14.02 -3.94 -2.51
CA GLN A 84 14.40 -3.38 -3.82
C GLN A 84 13.32 -3.63 -4.89
N GLY A 85 12.16 -4.17 -4.50
CA GLY A 85 11.07 -4.48 -5.41
C GLY A 85 10.16 -3.29 -5.70
N SER A 86 9.28 -3.46 -6.68
CA SER A 86 8.13 -2.56 -6.87
C SER A 86 7.01 -2.93 -5.90
N TYR A 87 6.21 -1.95 -5.48
CA TYR A 87 4.99 -2.21 -4.70
C TYR A 87 3.77 -2.52 -5.58
N ASP A 88 3.91 -2.49 -6.91
CA ASP A 88 2.85 -2.78 -7.88
C ASP A 88 2.32 -4.23 -7.70
N PRO A 89 0.99 -4.47 -7.75
CA PRO A 89 0.38 -5.80 -7.65
C PRO A 89 0.86 -6.85 -8.66
#